data_AF-A0AAU6RY40-F1
#
_entry.id   AF-A0AAU6RY40-F1
#
_cell.length_a   1.000
_cell.length_b   1.000
_cell.length_c   1.000
_cell.angle_alpha   90.00
_cell.angle_beta   90.00
_cell.angle_gamma   90.00
#
_symmetry.space_group_name_H-M   'P 1'
#
loop_
_entity.id
_entity.type
_entity.pdbx_description
1 polymer ?
#
loop_
_entity_poly.entity_id
_entity_poly.type
_entity_poly.pdbx_seq_one_letter_code
_entity_poly.pdbx_strand_id
1 'polypeptide(L)'
;MSQSNDILEPRIVAVDSHELSLVDDYIQSYAEDCESLAYALNMIEVSDPASKGVIIAVRAALVSINESAIGLSESIMTQLILMPELEVNPYEQQ
;
A
#
# COMPACT_ATOMS: atom_id res chain seq x y z
N MET A 1 -7.68 20.42 -8.66
CA MET A 1 -8.35 20.61 -7.36
C MET A 1 -7.37 20.18 -6.30
N SER A 2 -6.92 21.10 -5.45
CA SER A 2 -6.01 20.76 -4.35
C SER A 2 -6.84 20.06 -3.28
N GLN A 3 -6.80 18.73 -3.22
CA GLN A 3 -7.23 18.02 -2.02
C GLN A 3 -6.22 18.40 -0.95
N SER A 4 -6.66 19.24 -0.01
CA SER A 4 -5.95 19.45 1.24
C SER A 4 -5.72 18.07 1.83
N ASN A 5 -4.46 17.73 2.13
CA ASN A 5 -4.16 16.69 3.11
C ASN A 5 -4.63 17.24 4.45
N ASP A 6 -5.94 17.30 4.66
CA ASP A 6 -6.52 17.60 5.95
C ASP A 6 -6.00 16.49 6.86
N ILE A 7 -5.12 16.88 7.78
CA ILE A 7 -4.57 15.98 8.78
C ILE A 7 -5.78 15.39 9.49
N LEU A 8 -6.05 14.11 9.23
CA LEU A 8 -7.17 13.41 9.84
C LEU A 8 -6.94 13.43 11.35
N GLU A 9 -7.88 13.99 12.10
CA GLU A 9 -7.84 13.91 13.56
C GLU A 9 -7.88 12.43 13.98
N PRO A 10 -7.08 12.01 14.99
CA PRO A 10 -7.14 10.65 15.49
C PRO A 10 -8.55 10.29 15.96
N ARG A 11 -9.10 9.17 15.46
CA ARG A 11 -10.42 8.65 15.83
C ARG A 11 -10.32 7.20 16.26
N ILE A 12 -11.17 6.80 17.20
CA ILE A 12 -11.27 5.40 17.62
C ILE A 12 -12.36 4.75 16.77
N VAL A 13 -11.99 3.71 16.03
CA VAL A 13 -12.89 2.95 15.15
C VAL A 13 -12.78 1.47 15.45
N ALA A 14 -13.91 0.75 15.39
CA ALA A 14 -13.89 -0.72 15.43
C ALA A 14 -13.53 -1.23 14.04
N VAL A 15 -12.33 -1.77 13.89
CA VAL A 15 -11.88 -2.41 12.65
C VAL A 15 -11.80 -3.92 12.85
N ASP A 16 -12.24 -4.69 11.86
CA ASP A 16 -12.02 -6.14 11.87
C ASP A 16 -10.52 -6.42 11.74
N SER A 17 -9.96 -7.14 12.71
CA SER A 17 -8.56 -7.60 12.67
C SER A 17 -8.21 -8.38 11.40
N HIS A 18 -9.19 -9.07 10.78
CA HIS A 18 -8.99 -9.76 9.52
C HIS A 18 -8.71 -8.79 8.38
N GLU A 19 -9.43 -7.67 8.31
CA GLU A 19 -9.20 -6.64 7.29
C GLU A 19 -7.83 -5.97 7.47
N LEU A 20 -7.43 -5.70 8.72
CA LEU A 20 -6.09 -5.17 9.00
C LEU A 20 -4.98 -6.16 8.62
N SER A 21 -5.18 -7.45 8.89
CA SER A 21 -4.23 -8.51 8.49
C SER A 21 -4.09 -8.57 6.97
N LEU A 22 -5.19 -8.44 6.22
CA LEU A 22 -5.12 -8.42 4.76
C LEU A 22 -4.32 -7.23 4.25
N VAL A 23 -4.52 -6.03 4.82
CA VAL A 23 -3.73 -4.85 4.46
C VAL A 23 -2.25 -5.06 4.74
N ASP A 24 -1.91 -5.63 5.89
CA ASP A 24 -0.52 -5.95 6.26
C ASP A 24 0.12 -6.94 5.29
N ASP A 25 -0.59 -8.03 4.97
CA ASP A 25 -0.14 -9.05 4.00
C ASP A 25 0.12 -8.43 2.61
N TYR A 26 -0.76 -7.53 2.15
CA TYR A 26 -0.56 -6.83 0.88
C TYR A 26 0.65 -5.88 0.89
N ILE A 27 0.82 -5.11 1.97
CA ILE A 27 1.98 -4.21 2.11
C ILE A 27 3.27 -5.03 2.08
N GLN A 28 3.32 -6.14 2.81
CA GLN A 28 4.48 -7.02 2.84
C GLN A 28 4.77 -7.60 1.45
N SER A 29 3.74 -8.14 0.78
CA SER A 29 3.86 -8.69 -0.57
C SER A 29 4.42 -7.67 -1.58
N TYR A 30 3.89 -6.44 -1.59
CA TYR A 30 4.40 -5.39 -2.49
C TYR A 30 5.82 -4.96 -2.17
N ALA A 31 6.21 -4.95 -0.88
CA ALA A 31 7.57 -4.65 -0.47
C ALA A 31 8.56 -5.71 -0.97
N GLU A 32 8.22 -7.00 -0.81
CA GLU A 32 9.01 -8.14 -1.29
C GLU A 32 9.17 -8.11 -2.82
N ASP A 33 8.08 -7.85 -3.55
CA ASP A 33 8.12 -7.73 -5.02
C ASP A 33 9.00 -6.55 -5.46
N CYS A 34 8.87 -5.39 -4.81
CA CYS A 34 9.69 -4.22 -5.13
C CYS A 34 11.18 -4.47 -4.85
N GLU A 35 11.52 -5.15 -3.76
CA GLU A 35 12.89 -5.54 -3.44
C GLU A 35 13.46 -6.49 -4.51
N SER A 36 12.70 -7.52 -4.87
CA SER A 36 13.07 -8.47 -5.92
C SER A 36 13.33 -7.78 -7.26
N LEU A 37 12.45 -6.85 -7.66
CA LEU A 37 12.60 -6.06 -8.89
C LEU A 37 13.80 -5.09 -8.81
N ALA A 38 14.04 -4.47 -7.66
CA ALA A 38 15.21 -3.61 -7.45
C ALA A 38 16.52 -4.40 -7.56
N TYR A 39 16.56 -5.60 -6.98
CA TYR A 39 17.69 -6.51 -7.11
C TYR A 39 17.91 -6.91 -8.57
N ALA A 40 16.84 -7.26 -9.30
CA ALA A 40 16.91 -7.56 -10.72
C ALA A 40 17.49 -6.38 -11.51
N LEU A 41 17.05 -5.15 -11.26
CA LEU A 41 17.60 -3.94 -11.90
C LEU A 41 19.08 -3.72 -11.60
N ASN A 42 19.51 -3.95 -10.35
CA ASN A 42 20.91 -3.78 -9.95
C ASN A 42 21.85 -4.78 -10.63
N MET A 43 21.35 -5.95 -11.07
CA MET A 43 22.15 -6.95 -11.78
C MET A 43 22.23 -6.73 -13.30
N ILE A 44 21.52 -5.74 -13.84
CA ILE A 44 21.47 -5.50 -15.28
C ILE A 44 22.69 -4.70 -15.75
N GLU A 45 23.48 -5.28 -16.66
CA GLU A 45 24.47 -4.51 -17.43
C GLU A 45 23.77 -3.68 -18.51
N VAL A 46 23.75 -2.35 -18.32
CA VAL A 46 22.98 -1.39 -19.12
C VAL A 46 23.41 -1.34 -20.61
N SER A 47 24.60 -1.84 -20.95
CA SER A 47 25.15 -1.83 -22.31
C SER A 47 24.69 -2.96 -23.21
N ASP A 48 24.05 -4.01 -22.67
CA ASP A 48 23.61 -5.16 -23.46
C ASP A 48 22.19 -4.97 -24.06
N PRO A 49 21.94 -5.32 -25.33
CA PRO A 49 20.60 -5.24 -25.91
C PRO A 49 19.54 -6.11 -25.22
N ALA A 50 19.89 -7.26 -24.63
CA ALA A 50 18.92 -8.10 -23.92
C ALA A 50 18.49 -7.45 -22.59
N SER A 51 19.39 -6.70 -21.94
CA SER A 51 19.11 -5.87 -20.77
C SER A 51 17.96 -4.88 -20.96
N LYS A 52 17.74 -4.37 -22.17
CA LYS A 52 16.61 -3.47 -22.47
C LYS A 52 15.27 -4.16 -22.28
N GLY A 53 15.16 -5.43 -22.68
CA GLY A 53 13.95 -6.23 -22.49
C GLY A 53 13.65 -6.45 -21.01
N VAL A 54 14.68 -6.75 -20.22
CA VAL A 54 14.56 -6.94 -18.76
C VAL A 54 14.13 -5.64 -18.08
N ILE A 55 14.74 -4.50 -18.43
CA ILE A 55 14.36 -3.18 -17.88
C ILE A 55 12.89 -2.86 -18.17
N ILE A 56 12.41 -3.14 -19.39
CA ILE A 56 11.01 -2.94 -19.76
C ILE A 56 10.08 -3.85 -18.93
N ALA A 57 10.45 -5.13 -18.77
CA ALA A 57 9.68 -6.08 -17.98
C ALA A 57 9.59 -5.65 -16.50
N VAL A 58 10.70 -5.22 -15.90
CA VAL A 58 10.70 -4.72 -14.52
C VAL A 58 9.85 -3.47 -14.38
N ARG A 59 9.93 -2.51 -15.32
CA ARG A 59 9.06 -1.33 -15.31
C ARG A 59 7.59 -1.69 -15.39
N ALA A 60 7.22 -2.65 -16.24
CA ALA A 60 5.84 -3.13 -16.34
C ALA A 60 5.36 -3.78 -15.03
N ALA A 61 6.22 -4.58 -14.38
CA ALA A 61 5.92 -5.17 -13.09
C ALA A 61 5.71 -4.11 -11.99
N LEU A 62 6.57 -3.09 -11.91
CA LEU A 62 6.42 -1.97 -10.97
C LEU A 62 5.11 -1.20 -11.20
N VAL A 63 4.70 -1.00 -12.45
CA VAL A 63 3.40 -0.36 -12.77
C VAL A 63 2.24 -1.22 -12.28
N SER A 64 2.28 -2.53 -12.50
CA SER A 64 1.24 -3.46 -12.03
C SER A 64 1.12 -3.49 -10.49
N ILE A 65 2.25 -3.45 -9.79
CA ILE A 65 2.28 -3.38 -8.31
C ILE A 65 1.64 -2.06 -7.86
N ASN A 66 2.01 -0.94 -8.50
CA ASN A 66 1.44 0.37 -8.17
C ASN A 66 -0.07 0.43 -8.41
N GLU A 67 -0.58 -0.13 -9.52
CA GLU A 67 -2.02 -0.19 -9.77
C GLU A 67 -2.76 -1.02 -8.71
N SER A 68 -2.17 -2.12 -8.27
CA SER A 68 -2.74 -2.98 -7.23
C SER A 68 -2.72 -2.31 -5.84
N ALA A 69 -1.66 -1.57 -5.53
CA ALA A 69 -1.55 -0.75 -4.32
C ALA A 69 -2.57 0.40 -4.30
N ILE A 70 -2.80 1.07 -5.44
CA ILE A 70 -3.87 2.07 -5.58
C ILE A 70 -5.23 1.42 -5.32
N GLY A 71 -5.50 0.27 -5.93
CA GLY A 71 -6.75 -0.46 -5.71
C GLY A 71 -6.98 -0.83 -4.24
N LEU A 72 -5.95 -1.28 -3.53
CA LEU A 72 -6.03 -1.55 -2.08
C LEU A 72 -6.34 -0.27 -1.28
N SER A 73 -5.69 0.85 -1.61
CA SER A 73 -5.92 2.13 -0.95
C SER A 73 -7.34 2.66 -1.18
N GLU A 74 -7.83 2.60 -2.42
CA GLU A 74 -9.17 3.05 -2.79
C GLU A 74 -10.26 2.14 -2.21
N SER A 75 -10.00 0.85 -2.07
CA SER A 75 -10.98 -0.10 -1.54
C SER A 75 -10.95 -0.18 -0.02
N ILE A 76 -9.89 -0.74 0.57
CA ILE A 76 -9.86 -1.11 1.99
C ILE A 76 -9.54 0.13 2.84
N MET A 77 -8.46 0.85 2.54
CA MET A 77 -8.05 1.99 3.38
C MET A 77 -9.09 3.12 3.39
N THR A 78 -9.71 3.41 2.24
CA THR A 78 -10.79 4.40 2.18
C THR A 78 -12.00 3.97 2.99
N GLN A 79 -12.37 2.68 2.99
CA GLN A 79 -13.44 2.17 3.84
C GLN A 79 -13.11 2.33 5.31
N LEU A 80 -11.89 1.98 5.73
CA LEU A 80 -11.41 2.13 7.11
C LEU A 80 -11.48 3.59 7.59
N ILE A 81 -11.08 4.55 6.74
CA ILE A 81 -11.13 5.99 7.05
C ILE A 81 -12.57 6.49 7.24
N LEU A 82 -13.53 5.91 6.51
CA LEU A 82 -14.94 6.30 6.54
C LEU A 82 -15.75 5.56 7.62
N MET A 83 -15.14 4.66 8.40
CA MET A 83 -15.82 3.94 9.47
C MET A 83 -16.34 4.92 10.54
N PRO A 84 -17.53 4.62 11.12
CA PRO A 84 -18.08 5.44 12.18
C PRO A 84 -17.19 5.40 13.43
N GLU A 85 -16.99 6.57 14.03
CA GLU A 85 -16.25 6.70 15.28
C GLU A 85 -17.01 6.04 16.44
N LEU A 86 -16.29 5.37 17.32
CA LEU A 86 -16.81 4.80 18.55
C LEU A 86 -16.83 5.86 19.65
N GLU A 87 -18.00 6.05 20.26
CA GLU A 87 -18.10 6.82 21.50
C GLU A 87 -17.49 6.03 22.65
N VAL A 88 -16.39 6.53 23.23
CA VAL A 88 -15.85 5.98 24.47
C VAL A 88 -16.70 6.50 25.62
N ASN A 89 -17.49 5.63 26.24
CA ASN A 89 -18.22 5.99 27.44
C ASN A 89 -17.24 6.28 28.58
N PRO A 90 -17.40 7.37 29.34
CA PRO A 90 -16.42 7.86 30.32
C PRO A 90 -16.23 6.99 31.57
N TYR A 91 -16.77 5.77 31.61
CA TYR A 91 -16.71 4.87 32.76
C TYR A 91 -15.41 4.04 32.84
N GLU A 92 -14.53 4.10 31.84
CA GLU A 92 -13.25 3.35 31.79
C GLU A 92 -12.02 4.16 32.23
N GLN A 93 -12.21 5.38 32.77
CA GLN A 93 -11.10 6.22 33.29
C GLN A 93 -10.91 6.16 34.82
N GLN A 94 -11.40 5.13 35.52
CA GLN A 94 -11.18 4.93 36.96
C GLN A 94 -10.14 3.86 37.26
#